data_AF-A0A0G2B8A2-F1
#
_entry.id   AF-A0A0G2B8A2-F1
#
_cell.length_a   1.000
_cell.length_b   1.000
_cell.length_c   1.000
_cell.angle_alpha   90.00
_cell.angle_beta   90.00
_cell.angle_gamma   90.00
#
_symmetry.space_group_name_H-M   'P 1'
#
loop_
_entity.id
_entity.type
_entity.pdbx_description
1 polymer ?
#
loop_
_entity_poly.entity_id
_entity_poly.type
_entity_poly.pdbx_seq_one_letter_code
_entity_poly.pdbx_strand_id
1 'polypeptide(L)' 'MPKEIADKTKEETYYKCTHCGDEIFWNTHKKFTYCKCKKIWVDGCEDYIRIGGNEEDRKVIKK' A
#
# COMPACT_ATOMS: atom_id res chain seq x y z
N MET A 1 -15.83 29.58 10.46
CA MET A 1 -14.59 29.96 9.76
C MET A 1 -13.43 29.91 10.76
N PRO A 2 -12.22 29.52 10.36
CA PRO A 2 -11.87 28.27 9.71
C PRO A 2 -11.00 27.43 10.67
N LYS A 3 -11.09 26.11 10.61
CA LYS A 3 -10.00 25.25 11.09
C LYS A 3 -9.54 24.49 9.86
N GLU A 4 -8.79 25.22 9.05
CA GLU A 4 -7.84 24.68 8.08
C GLU A 4 -6.83 23.85 8.88
N ILE A 5 -7.22 22.63 9.25
CA ILE A 5 -6.34 21.66 9.88
C ILE A 5 -5.58 21.05 8.71
N ALA A 6 -4.48 21.72 8.37
CA ALA A 6 -3.39 21.29 7.52
C ALA A 6 -3.61 19.90 6.89
N ASP A 7 -4.15 19.89 5.67
CA ASP A 7 -4.05 18.78 4.73
C ASP A 7 -2.56 18.64 4.36
N LYS A 8 -1.77 18.14 5.31
CA LYS A 8 -0.46 17.61 5.00
C LYS A 8 -0.77 16.30 4.31
N THR A 9 -0.94 16.38 3.00
CA THR A 9 -1.05 15.26 2.07
C THR A 9 0.14 14.33 2.36
N LYS A 10 -0.07 13.40 3.29
CA LYS A 10 0.95 12.42 3.66
C LYS A 10 1.02 11.51 2.46
N GLU A 11 2.10 11.63 1.67
CA GLU A 11 2.33 10.80 0.47
C GLU A 11 1.89 9.36 0.75
N GLU A 12 0.77 8.95 0.16
CA GLU A 12 0.14 7.67 0.44
C GLU A 12 0.83 6.64 -0.45
N THR A 13 1.61 5.75 0.16
CA THR A 13 2.33 4.70 -0.57
C THR A 13 1.41 3.51 -0.87
N TYR A 14 1.37 3.08 -2.13
CA TYR A 14 0.62 1.91 -2.58
C TYR A 14 1.53 0.93 -3.30
N TYR A 15 1.22 -0.36 -3.16
CA TYR A 15 1.85 -1.45 -3.88
C TYR A 15 0.88 -1.97 -4.93
N LYS A 16 1.19 -1.70 -6.20
CA LYS A 16 0.39 -2.14 -7.34
C LYS A 16 0.89 -3.46 -7.87
N CYS A 17 0.01 -4.44 -7.98
CA CYS A 17 0.30 -5.71 -8.64
C CYS A 17 0.43 -5.51 -10.16
N THR A 18 1.51 -5.98 -10.76
CA THR A 18 1.73 -5.89 -12.22
C THR A 18 0.87 -6.88 -13.01
N HIS A 19 0.38 -7.94 -12.38
CA HIS A 19 -0.44 -8.98 -13.03
C HIS A 19 -1.93 -8.63 -13.09
N CYS A 20 -2.50 -8.18 -11.97
CA CYS A 20 -3.93 -7.88 -11.89
C CYS A 20 -4.26 -6.38 -11.76
N GLY A 21 -3.24 -5.52 -11.68
CA GLY A 21 -3.41 -4.07 -11.58
C GLY A 21 -3.96 -3.56 -10.24
N ASP A 22 -4.17 -4.47 -9.28
CA ASP A 22 -4.76 -4.16 -7.97
C ASP A 22 -3.75 -3.40 -7.09
N GLU A 23 -4.24 -2.45 -6.29
CA GLU A 23 -3.41 -1.53 -5.50
C GLU A 23 -3.66 -1.77 -4.01
N ILE A 24 -2.61 -2.08 -3.26
CA ILE A 24 -2.69 -2.34 -1.82
C ILE A 24 -2.02 -1.18 -1.09
N PHE A 25 -2.74 -0.53 -0.19
CA PHE A 25 -2.19 0.54 0.64
C PHE A 25 -1.11 -0.01 1.59
N TRP A 26 -0.04 0.75 1.81
CA TRP A 26 1.10 0.30 2.60
C TRP A 26 0.74 -0.02 4.06
N ASN A 27 -0.16 0.75 4.67
CA ASN A 27 -0.60 0.56 6.04
C ASN A 27 -1.89 -0.26 6.04
N THR A 28 -1.76 -1.56 6.08
CA THR A 28 -2.89 -2.49 6.14
C THR A 28 -3.40 -2.68 7.58
N HIS A 29 -2.92 -1.90 8.54
CA HIS A 29 -3.27 -1.96 9.96
C HIS A 29 -3.01 -3.35 10.55
N LYS A 30 -1.83 -3.93 10.27
CA LYS A 30 -1.43 -5.29 10.69
C LYS A 30 -2.34 -6.39 10.12
N LYS A 31 -2.99 -6.13 8.99
CA LYS A 31 -3.75 -7.13 8.24
C LYS A 31 -2.97 -7.60 7.04
N PHE A 32 -2.88 -8.90 6.91
CA PHE A 32 -2.29 -9.54 5.75
C PHE A 32 -3.22 -9.36 4.55
N THR A 33 -2.90 -8.42 3.66
CA THR A 33 -3.76 -8.02 2.54
C THR A 33 -3.16 -8.51 1.24
N TYR A 34 -3.91 -9.32 0.50
CA TYR A 34 -3.50 -9.85 -0.80
C TYR A 34 -4.06 -8.99 -1.93
N CYS A 35 -3.34 -8.94 -3.05
CA CYS A 35 -3.94 -8.51 -4.31
C CYS A 35 -4.97 -9.55 -4.77
N LYS A 36 -5.86 -9.16 -5.68
CA LYS A 36 -6.89 -10.07 -6.25
C LYS A 36 -6.34 -11.40 -6.80
N CYS A 37 -5.17 -11.38 -7.45
CA CYS A 37 -4.56 -12.60 -8.00
C CYS A 37 -3.68 -13.37 -6.99
N LYS A 38 -3.58 -12.88 -5.74
CA LYS A 38 -2.79 -13.46 -4.64
C LYS A 38 -1.28 -13.64 -4.92
N LYS A 39 -0.75 -13.03 -5.98
CA LYS A 39 0.70 -13.06 -6.30
C LYS A 39 1.53 -12.20 -5.36
N ILE A 40 0.98 -11.05 -4.95
CA ILE A 40 1.58 -10.18 -3.95
C ILE A 40 0.66 -10.02 -2.75
N TRP A 41 1.28 -9.76 -1.60
CA TRP A 41 0.60 -9.40 -0.36
C TRP A 41 1.40 -8.36 0.39
N VAL A 42 0.70 -7.53 1.16
CA VAL A 42 1.28 -6.51 2.03
C VAL A 42 0.74 -6.72 3.44
N ASP A 43 1.65 -6.74 4.40
CA ASP A 43 1.37 -6.63 5.82
C ASP A 43 2.16 -5.43 6.36
N GLY A 44 1.47 -4.33 6.64
CA GLY A 44 2.11 -3.11 7.09
C GLY A 44 1.32 -2.38 8.17
N CYS A 45 2.06 -1.65 8.99
CA CYS A 45 1.58 -0.70 9.97
C CYS A 45 2.60 0.43 10.14
N GLU A 46 2.33 1.41 11.00
CA GLU A 46 3.20 2.57 11.21
C GLU A 46 4.66 2.19 11.55
N ASP A 47 4.86 1.05 12.22
CA ASP A 47 6.20 0.55 12.61
C ASP A 47 6.92 -0.29 11.54
N TYR A 48 6.22 -0.91 10.59
CA TYR A 48 6.85 -1.83 9.63
C TYR A 48 6.04 -2.04 8.36
N ILE A 49 6.72 -2.47 7.29
CA ILE A 49 6.09 -2.93 6.05
C ILE A 49 6.76 -4.23 5.62
N ARG A 50 5.95 -5.25 5.38
CA ARG A 50 6.36 -6.52 4.78
C ARG A 50 5.56 -6.73 3.51
N ILE A 51 6.25 -7.01 2.41
CA ILE A 51 5.61 -7.34 1.14
C ILE A 51 6.16 -8.69 0.71
N GLY A 52 5.29 -9.64 0.43
CA GLY A 52 5.68 -10.91 -0.20
C GLY A 52 5.11 -11.07 -1.60
N GLY A 53 5.66 -12.05 -2.31
CA GLY A 53 5.62 -12.15 -3.77
C GLY A 53 6.97 -11.78 -4.38
N ASN A 54 7.11 -11.91 -5.71
CA ASN A 54 8.33 -11.49 -6.39
C ASN A 54 8.36 -9.97 -6.54
N GLU A 55 9.56 -9.39 -6.59
CA GLU A 55 9.72 -7.95 -6.76
C GLU A 55 9.19 -7.46 -8.12
N GLU A 56 9.32 -8.28 -9.17
CA GLU A 56 8.76 -8.01 -10.51
C GLU A 56 7.22 -7.98 -10.55
N ASP A 57 6.57 -8.60 -9.55
CA ASP A 57 5.11 -8.68 -9.46
C ASP A 57 4.48 -7.42 -8.85
N ARG A 58 5.29 -6.46 -8.37
CA ARG A 58 4.85 -5.23 -7.69
C ARG A 58 5.49 -3.96 -8.25
N LYS A 59 4.76 -2.85 -8.17
CA LYS A 59 5.27 -1.49 -8.38
C LYS A 59 4.86 -0.60 -7.21
N VAL A 60 5.78 0.24 -6.74
CA VAL A 60 5.48 1.23 -5.69
C VAL A 60 4.94 2.49 -6.35
N ILE A 61 3.81 2.98 -5.85
CA ILE A 61 3.14 4.20 -6.30
C ILE A 61 3.00 5.11 -5.09
N LYS A 62 3.32 6.40 -5.25
CA LYS A 62 3.06 7.43 -4.25
C LYS A 62 1.95 8.34 -4.79
N LYS A 63 0.95 8.62 -3.97
CA LYS A 63 -0.17 9.51 -4.31
C LYS A 63 -0.25 10.66 -3.31
#